data_AF-A0A2D5E4Y3-F1
#
_entry.id   AF-A0A2D5E4Y3-F1
#
_cell.length_a   1.000
_cell.length_b   1.000
_cell.length_c   1.000
_cell.angle_alpha   90.00
_cell.angle_beta   90.00
_cell.angle_gamma   90.00
#
_symmetry.space_group_name_H-M   'P 1'
#
loop_
_entity.id
_entity.type
_entity.pdbx_description
1 polymer ?
#
loop_
_entity_poly.entity_id
_entity_poly.type
_entity_poly.pdbx_seq_one_letter_code
_entity_poly.pdbx_strand_id
1 'polypeptide(L)'
;MNRQNRILFVVIGIFAALVAARAFVGDGMGRIYSELDSKEFVKVQIPILDQGTIGDDTGDESAAEAGMEEVWVPAQSDDGREFRNADSPLESWNVRTKVPAREYFAGDNPAISLDWVRTIGLWSAALFTLAIFSFLYRDNPVYKVAESVVVGVSAGYWMVVGFWDMIVPNLLGKLVPGLVQATFLPGLTQLDPHWGYLIPAAFGILLLMRLSPKGQSLSLWTLAFIVGTTAAIRMVGYIEGDFLSQVNATVVPIYQEIQNADGTVNGYSTFWASVRQLTLLIGVLACLTYFFFSVEHKGAVGKVAKLGIWFLMITFGAAFGFTVMGRIALLAARFEFLFIDWLWLIDPAGDRVVASTAMLMGG
;
A
#
# COMPACT_ATOMS: atom_id res chain seq x y z
N MET A 1 -23.00 -39.60 -12.55
CA MET A 1 -22.78 -38.22 -12.05
C MET A 1 -21.32 -38.07 -11.67
N ASN A 2 -20.53 -37.34 -12.46
CA ASN A 2 -19.09 -37.20 -12.22
C ASN A 2 -18.82 -36.65 -10.82
N ARG A 3 -17.74 -37.13 -10.18
CA ARG A 3 -17.24 -36.64 -8.88
C ARG A 3 -17.15 -35.10 -8.86
N GLN A 4 -16.84 -34.50 -10.01
CA GLN A 4 -16.87 -33.06 -10.29
C GLN A 4 -18.21 -32.37 -9.99
N ASN A 5 -19.35 -32.93 -10.41
CA ASN A 5 -20.66 -32.34 -10.12
C ASN A 5 -21.00 -32.49 -8.63
N ARG A 6 -20.64 -33.62 -8.00
CA ARG A 6 -20.93 -33.83 -6.57
C ARG A 6 -20.25 -32.81 -5.66
N ILE A 7 -19.01 -32.40 -5.92
CA ILE A 7 -18.34 -31.38 -5.09
C ILE A 7 -18.79 -29.95 -5.43
N LEU A 8 -19.08 -29.64 -6.70
CA LEU A 8 -19.75 -28.37 -7.03
C LEU A 8 -21.06 -28.24 -6.25
N PHE A 9 -21.85 -29.32 -6.16
CA PHE A 9 -23.05 -29.39 -5.33
C PHE A 9 -22.75 -29.30 -3.82
N VAL A 10 -21.59 -29.74 -3.33
CA VAL A 10 -21.20 -29.56 -1.91
C VAL A 10 -20.75 -28.13 -1.63
N VAL A 11 -19.99 -27.47 -2.51
CA VAL A 11 -19.61 -26.06 -2.34
C VAL A 11 -20.82 -25.15 -2.47
N ILE A 12 -21.68 -25.40 -3.48
CA ILE A 12 -22.99 -24.75 -3.60
C ILE A 12 -23.88 -25.11 -2.41
N GLY A 13 -23.76 -26.32 -1.86
CA GLY A 13 -24.51 -26.77 -0.69
C GLY A 13 -24.06 -26.12 0.61
N ILE A 14 -22.76 -25.93 0.82
CA ILE A 14 -22.17 -25.17 1.94
C ILE A 14 -22.51 -23.68 1.77
N PHE A 15 -22.44 -23.16 0.55
CA PHE A 15 -22.86 -21.80 0.22
C PHE A 15 -24.35 -21.60 0.51
N ALA A 16 -25.21 -22.51 0.03
CA ALA A 16 -26.64 -22.49 0.30
C ALA A 16 -26.94 -22.71 1.78
N ALA A 17 -26.16 -23.53 2.49
CA ALA A 17 -26.31 -23.74 3.92
C ALA A 17 -25.87 -22.52 4.75
N LEU A 18 -24.78 -21.84 4.39
CA LEU A 18 -24.34 -20.60 5.03
C LEU A 18 -25.30 -19.44 4.73
N VAL A 19 -25.74 -19.32 3.48
CA VAL A 19 -26.74 -18.34 3.06
C VAL A 19 -28.10 -18.63 3.70
N ALA A 20 -28.53 -19.89 3.78
CA ALA A 20 -29.78 -20.26 4.44
C ALA A 20 -29.70 -20.09 5.97
N ALA A 21 -28.64 -20.59 6.61
CA ALA A 21 -28.46 -20.47 8.05
C ALA A 21 -28.49 -19.01 8.53
N ARG A 22 -28.03 -18.06 7.70
CA ARG A 22 -28.03 -16.64 8.03
C ARG A 22 -29.20 -15.86 7.43
N ALA A 23 -29.82 -16.31 6.33
CA ALA A 23 -31.10 -15.79 5.86
C ALA A 23 -32.23 -16.07 6.87
N PHE A 24 -32.10 -17.14 7.67
CA PHE A 24 -33.01 -17.46 8.77
C PHE A 24 -32.61 -16.83 10.13
N VAL A 25 -31.43 -16.20 10.25
CA VAL A 25 -30.94 -15.63 11.52
C VAL A 25 -30.41 -14.20 11.30
N GLY A 26 -31.21 -13.20 11.63
CA GLY A 26 -30.79 -11.80 11.86
C GLY A 26 -31.01 -10.80 10.72
N ASP A 27 -30.90 -9.52 11.06
CA ASP A 27 -31.04 -8.40 10.13
C ASP A 27 -29.85 -8.32 9.15
N GLY A 28 -30.05 -8.93 7.97
CA GLY A 28 -29.38 -8.60 6.70
C GLY A 28 -27.86 -8.78 6.59
N MET A 29 -27.42 -9.90 5.98
CA MET A 29 -26.02 -10.14 5.60
C MET A 29 -25.44 -9.08 4.66
N GLY A 30 -24.17 -8.72 4.87
CA GLY A 30 -23.33 -8.03 3.88
C GLY A 30 -23.89 -6.71 3.36
N ARG A 31 -24.62 -5.96 4.20
CA ARG A 31 -25.16 -4.63 3.86
C ARG A 31 -24.23 -3.55 4.41
N ILE A 32 -23.95 -2.55 3.59
CA ILE A 32 -23.19 -1.38 4.02
C ILE A 32 -24.15 -0.21 4.14
N TYR A 33 -24.22 0.38 5.33
CA TYR A 33 -24.95 1.61 5.58
C TYR A 33 -24.01 2.79 5.45
N SER A 34 -24.49 3.85 4.82
CA SER A 34 -23.75 5.09 4.68
C SER A 34 -24.61 6.28 5.05
N GLU A 35 -23.99 7.23 5.72
CA GLU A 35 -24.53 8.57 5.90
C GLU A 35 -24.04 9.47 4.78
N LEU A 36 -24.95 10.27 4.22
CA LEU A 36 -24.57 11.38 3.34
C LEU A 36 -24.12 12.54 4.23
N ASP A 37 -22.82 12.75 4.28
CA ASP A 37 -22.20 13.88 4.96
C ASP A 37 -21.81 14.93 3.90
N SER A 38 -22.37 16.14 4.02
CA SER A 38 -22.01 17.25 3.13
C SER A 38 -20.75 17.91 3.67
N LYS A 39 -19.60 17.62 3.05
CA LYS A 39 -18.35 18.29 3.41
C LYS A 39 -18.23 19.58 2.61
N GLU A 40 -18.25 20.69 3.33
CA GLU A 40 -18.03 22.02 2.79
C GLU A 40 -16.54 22.34 2.90
N PHE A 41 -15.94 22.86 1.83
CA PHE A 41 -14.59 23.40 1.83
C PHE A 41 -14.66 24.89 1.52
N VAL A 42 -13.89 25.67 2.27
CA VAL A 42 -13.75 27.10 2.08
C VAL A 42 -12.34 27.36 1.60
N LYS A 43 -12.20 28.18 0.56
CA LYS A 43 -10.89 28.69 0.17
C LYS A 43 -10.46 29.77 1.16
N VAL A 44 -9.36 29.50 1.85
CA VAL A 44 -8.88 30.29 2.97
C VAL A 44 -7.41 30.62 2.77
N GLN A 45 -7.01 31.83 3.16
CA GLN A 45 -5.61 32.24 3.17
C GLN A 45 -5.05 32.00 4.57
N ILE A 46 -4.17 31.02 4.70
CA ILE A 46 -3.53 30.66 5.98
C ILE A 46 -2.08 31.19 5.95
N PRO A 47 -1.57 31.78 7.04
CA PRO A 47 -0.16 32.11 7.14
C PRO A 47 0.70 30.83 7.07
N ILE A 48 1.72 30.82 6.21
CA ILE A 48 2.71 29.75 6.18
C ILE A 48 3.44 29.75 7.52
N LEU A 49 3.07 28.81 8.39
CA LEU A 49 3.88 28.47 9.55
C LEU A 49 5.05 27.66 9.02
N ASP A 50 6.24 28.28 8.96
CA ASP A 50 7.48 27.58 8.75
C ASP A 50 7.56 26.47 9.80
N GLN A 51 7.38 25.21 9.37
CA GLN A 51 7.58 24.07 10.26
C GLN A 51 9.07 24.07 10.60
N GLY A 52 9.38 24.63 11.77
CA GLY A 52 10.72 24.94 12.21
C GLY A 52 11.74 23.92 11.76
N THR A 53 12.62 24.34 10.86
CA THR A 53 13.99 23.84 10.88
C THR A 53 14.53 24.06 12.28
N ILE A 54 14.69 22.96 13.02
CA ILE A 54 15.55 22.92 14.21
C ILE A 54 16.96 23.26 13.70
N GLY A 55 17.40 24.50 13.89
CA GLY A 55 18.70 24.94 13.37
C GLY A 55 19.01 26.41 13.57
N ASP A 56 19.66 26.68 14.69
CA ASP A 56 20.54 27.80 15.05
C ASP A 56 19.93 29.14 15.52
N ASP A 57 20.37 29.50 16.71
CA ASP A 57 19.99 30.63 17.54
C ASP A 57 20.86 31.83 17.15
N THR A 58 20.42 32.59 16.14
CA THR A 58 20.93 33.94 15.92
C THR A 58 19.76 34.90 15.79
N GLY A 59 19.61 35.73 16.81
CA GLY A 59 18.63 36.80 16.86
C GLY A 59 18.86 37.82 15.75
N ASP A 60 18.12 37.66 14.67
CA ASP A 60 17.70 38.74 13.79
C ASP A 60 16.17 38.70 13.72
N GLU A 61 15.52 39.69 14.33
CA GLU A 61 14.12 40.03 14.12
C GLU A 61 13.96 40.58 12.68
N SER A 62 14.16 39.73 11.69
CA SER A 62 13.56 39.97 10.39
C SER A 62 12.14 39.43 10.47
N ALA A 63 11.16 40.33 10.37
CA ALA A 63 9.78 39.97 10.09
C ALA A 63 9.78 39.19 8.78
N ALA A 64 9.91 37.85 8.88
CA ALA A 64 9.67 36.95 7.78
C ALA A 64 8.26 37.27 7.31
N GLU A 65 8.13 37.77 6.08
CA GLU A 65 6.84 37.90 5.41
C GLU A 65 6.19 36.52 5.50
N ALA A 66 5.24 36.37 6.43
CA ALA A 66 4.42 35.18 6.54
C ALA A 66 3.63 35.14 5.23
N GLY A 67 4.17 34.44 4.24
CA GLY A 67 3.49 34.23 2.98
C GLY A 67 2.14 33.62 3.29
N MET A 68 1.07 34.20 2.73
CA MET A 68 -0.26 33.63 2.87
C MET A 68 -0.41 32.58 1.77
N GLU A 69 -0.61 31.31 2.14
CA GLU A 69 -0.89 30.25 1.17
C GLU A 69 -2.41 30.11 0.99
N GLU A 70 -2.86 30.03 -0.26
CA GLU A 70 -4.26 29.79 -0.59
C GLU A 70 -4.55 28.28 -0.56
N VAL A 71 -5.18 27.83 0.53
CA VAL A 71 -5.46 26.40 0.74
C VAL A 71 -6.98 26.17 0.84
N TRP A 72 -7.44 25.04 0.29
CA TRP A 72 -8.80 24.56 0.48
C TRP A 72 -8.89 23.80 1.79
N VAL A 73 -9.69 24.32 2.70
CA VAL A 73 -9.78 23.82 4.09
C VAL A 73 -11.23 23.43 4.38
N PRO A 74 -11.48 22.33 5.11
CA PRO A 74 -12.84 21.99 5.53
C PRO A 74 -13.48 23.16 6.28
N ALA A 75 -14.67 23.60 5.89
CA ALA A 75 -15.40 24.70 6.52
C ALA A 75 -15.64 24.52 8.02
N GLN A 76 -15.60 23.25 8.48
CA GLN A 76 -15.81 22.86 9.87
C GLN A 76 -14.51 22.79 10.69
N SER A 77 -13.32 22.84 10.09
CA SER A 77 -12.05 22.84 10.84
C SER A 77 -11.80 24.22 11.48
N ASP A 78 -10.95 24.25 12.51
CA ASP A 78 -10.64 25.48 13.24
C ASP A 78 -10.08 26.57 12.30
N ASP A 79 -9.17 26.18 11.40
CA ASP A 79 -8.63 27.08 10.36
C ASP A 79 -9.71 27.58 9.38
N GLY A 80 -10.68 26.72 9.02
CA GLY A 80 -11.80 27.07 8.15
C GLY A 80 -12.82 28.01 8.81
N ARG A 81 -12.84 28.09 10.14
CA ARG A 81 -13.69 29.01 10.91
C ARG A 81 -12.99 30.33 11.18
N GLU A 82 -11.68 30.29 11.46
CA GLU A 82 -10.89 31.45 11.86
C GLU A 82 -10.55 32.37 10.67
N PHE A 83 -10.22 31.79 9.52
CA PHE A 83 -9.71 32.54 8.37
C PHE A 83 -10.73 32.65 7.20
N ARG A 84 -12.00 32.29 7.43
CA ARG A 84 -13.08 32.43 6.43
C ARG A 84 -13.50 33.90 6.29
N ASN A 85 -13.41 34.43 5.07
CA ASN A 85 -13.97 35.73 4.71
C ASN A 85 -15.39 35.58 4.13
N ALA A 86 -16.19 36.66 4.15
CA ALA A 86 -17.57 36.65 3.65
C ALA A 86 -17.70 36.32 2.15
N ASP A 87 -16.67 36.61 1.37
CA ASP A 87 -16.59 36.38 -0.09
C ASP A 87 -15.80 35.12 -0.47
N SER A 88 -15.36 34.30 0.49
CA SER A 88 -14.61 33.07 0.20
C SER A 88 -15.50 32.07 -0.55
N PRO A 89 -15.04 31.51 -1.69
CA PRO A 89 -15.82 30.52 -2.42
C PRO A 89 -15.98 29.25 -1.56
N LEU A 90 -17.25 28.84 -1.40
CA LEU A 90 -17.62 27.59 -0.76
C LEU A 90 -17.86 26.54 -1.85
N GLU A 91 -17.15 25.43 -1.76
CA GLU A 91 -17.39 24.26 -2.59
C GLU A 91 -17.86 23.13 -1.67
N SER A 92 -19.09 22.66 -1.90
CA SER A 92 -19.67 21.58 -1.13
C SER A 92 -19.70 20.31 -1.97
N TRP A 93 -19.25 19.21 -1.36
CA TRP A 93 -19.31 17.90 -1.99
C TRP A 93 -19.92 16.90 -1.02
N ASN A 94 -20.82 16.09 -1.55
CA ASN A 94 -21.49 15.05 -0.79
C ASN A 94 -20.59 13.81 -0.66
N VAL A 95 -20.18 13.48 0.56
CA VAL A 95 -19.42 12.28 0.91
C VAL A 95 -20.35 11.23 1.45
N ARG A 96 -20.23 9.99 0.98
CA ARG A 96 -20.85 8.84 1.66
C ARG A 96 -19.86 8.20 2.61
N THR A 97 -20.05 8.38 3.90
CA THR A 97 -19.23 7.79 4.96
C THR A 97 -19.88 6.50 5.44
N LYS A 98 -19.09 5.43 5.64
CA LYS A 98 -19.59 4.13 6.14
C LYS A 98 -19.94 4.27 7.63
N VAL A 99 -21.14 3.85 8.01
CA VAL A 99 -21.63 3.90 9.39
C VAL A 99 -21.85 2.48 9.93
N PRO A 100 -21.56 2.21 11.22
CA PRO A 100 -21.89 0.94 11.87
C PRO A 100 -23.36 0.58 11.73
N ALA A 101 -23.66 -0.71 11.57
CA ALA A 101 -25.03 -1.17 11.36
C ALA A 101 -25.95 -0.87 12.55
N ARG A 102 -25.40 -0.84 13.77
CA ARG A 102 -26.13 -0.50 14.99
C ARG A 102 -26.83 0.87 14.92
N GLU A 103 -26.17 1.88 14.37
CA GLU A 103 -26.69 3.25 14.30
C GLU A 103 -27.83 3.38 13.29
N TYR A 104 -27.82 2.57 12.23
CA TYR A 104 -28.96 2.46 11.33
C TYR A 104 -30.19 1.84 12.02
N PHE A 105 -30.01 0.76 12.79
CA PHE A 105 -31.10 0.09 13.49
C PHE A 105 -31.60 0.85 14.73
N ALA A 106 -30.80 1.77 15.27
CA ALA A 106 -31.24 2.69 16.33
C ALA A 106 -32.35 3.64 15.85
N GLY A 107 -32.43 3.91 14.53
CA GLY A 107 -33.52 4.68 13.93
C GLY A 107 -33.45 6.19 14.18
N ASP A 108 -32.36 6.69 14.76
CA ASP A 108 -32.23 8.10 15.19
C ASP A 108 -31.98 9.08 14.04
N ASN A 109 -31.37 8.64 12.93
CA ASN A 109 -30.95 9.53 11.83
C ASN A 109 -31.52 9.12 10.45
N PRO A 110 -32.38 9.94 9.81
CA PRO A 110 -32.91 9.67 8.46
C PRO A 110 -31.88 9.82 7.34
N ALA A 111 -30.69 10.37 7.64
CA ALA A 111 -29.58 10.53 6.69
C ALA A 111 -28.81 9.21 6.43
N ILE A 112 -29.01 8.19 7.29
CA ILE A 112 -28.38 6.88 7.14
C ILE A 112 -29.23 6.05 6.19
N SER A 113 -28.63 5.69 5.05
CA SER A 113 -29.29 4.87 4.04
C SER A 113 -28.42 3.69 3.64
N LEU A 114 -29.04 2.67 3.05
CA LEU A 114 -28.32 1.52 2.53
C LEU A 114 -27.58 1.91 1.24
N ASP A 115 -26.26 1.78 1.26
CA ASP A 115 -25.44 2.03 0.08
C ASP A 115 -25.40 0.78 -0.80
N TRP A 116 -26.27 0.76 -1.80
CA TRP A 116 -26.36 -0.35 -2.76
C TRP A 116 -25.05 -0.57 -3.52
N VAL A 117 -24.29 0.48 -3.84
CA VAL A 117 -23.05 0.35 -4.62
C VAL A 117 -21.98 -0.33 -3.77
N ARG A 118 -21.80 0.12 -2.52
CA ARG A 118 -20.84 -0.50 -1.59
C ARG A 118 -21.26 -1.92 -1.22
N THR A 119 -22.56 -2.14 -1.04
CA THR A 119 -23.13 -3.47 -0.77
C THR A 119 -22.84 -4.44 -1.93
N ILE A 120 -23.16 -4.07 -3.17
CA ILE A 120 -22.85 -4.89 -4.36
C ILE A 120 -21.34 -5.10 -4.48
N GLY A 121 -20.53 -4.09 -4.19
CA GLY A 121 -19.07 -4.19 -4.15
C GLY A 121 -18.57 -5.22 -3.13
N LEU A 122 -19.11 -5.23 -1.91
CA LEU A 122 -18.79 -6.20 -0.86
C LEU A 122 -19.15 -7.62 -1.28
N TRP A 123 -20.34 -7.83 -1.83
CA TRP A 123 -20.78 -9.13 -2.36
C TRP A 123 -19.91 -9.60 -3.53
N SER A 124 -19.57 -8.71 -4.44
CA SER A 124 -18.66 -9.01 -5.56
C SER A 124 -17.29 -9.43 -5.04
N ALA A 125 -16.72 -8.68 -4.10
CA ALA A 125 -15.42 -8.98 -3.48
C ALA A 125 -15.42 -10.32 -2.73
N ALA A 126 -16.49 -10.65 -2.02
CA ALA A 126 -16.65 -11.96 -1.38
C ALA A 126 -16.72 -13.10 -2.40
N LEU A 127 -17.52 -12.95 -3.46
CA LEU A 127 -17.61 -13.94 -4.53
C LEU A 127 -16.27 -14.17 -5.23
N PHE A 128 -15.50 -13.11 -5.53
CA PHE A 128 -14.16 -13.25 -6.11
C PHE A 128 -13.17 -13.90 -5.13
N THR A 129 -13.24 -13.59 -3.84
CA THR A 129 -12.39 -14.24 -2.81
C THR A 129 -12.67 -15.74 -2.75
N LEU A 130 -13.95 -16.14 -2.76
CA LEU A 130 -14.34 -17.56 -2.81
C LEU A 130 -13.95 -18.22 -4.15
N ALA A 131 -14.08 -17.49 -5.27
CA ALA A 131 -13.65 -17.97 -6.58
C ALA A 131 -12.15 -18.30 -6.59
N ILE A 132 -11.33 -17.50 -5.90
CA ILE A 132 -9.89 -17.77 -5.73
C ILE A 132 -9.66 -18.99 -4.82
N PHE A 133 -10.38 -19.11 -3.70
CA PHE A 133 -10.29 -20.29 -2.83
C PHE A 133 -10.72 -21.61 -3.51
N SER A 134 -11.55 -21.55 -4.55
CA SER A 134 -11.91 -22.71 -5.39
C SER A 134 -10.67 -23.44 -5.94
N PHE A 135 -9.57 -22.72 -6.20
CA PHE A 135 -8.31 -23.30 -6.66
C PHE A 135 -7.71 -24.33 -5.69
N LEU A 136 -7.88 -24.13 -4.37
CA LEU A 136 -7.37 -25.05 -3.35
C LEU A 136 -7.92 -26.47 -3.51
N TYR A 137 -9.10 -26.59 -4.13
CA TYR A 137 -9.70 -27.87 -4.45
C TYR A 137 -9.23 -28.42 -5.79
N ARG A 138 -9.24 -27.59 -6.86
CA ARG A 138 -8.74 -27.89 -8.22
C ARG A 138 -8.87 -26.65 -9.14
N ASP A 139 -8.20 -26.67 -10.30
CA ASP A 139 -8.50 -25.75 -11.42
C ASP A 139 -9.98 -25.81 -11.85
N ASN A 140 -10.74 -24.74 -11.59
CA ASN A 140 -12.15 -24.58 -11.94
C ASN A 140 -12.33 -23.41 -12.93
N PRO A 141 -13.24 -23.49 -13.93
CA PRO A 141 -13.65 -22.33 -14.73
C PRO A 141 -13.90 -21.04 -13.94
N VAL A 142 -14.53 -21.14 -12.76
CA VAL A 142 -14.81 -19.97 -11.90
C VAL A 142 -13.52 -19.29 -11.42
N TYR A 143 -12.52 -20.08 -11.06
CA TYR A 143 -11.20 -19.56 -10.70
C TYR A 143 -10.51 -18.87 -11.88
N LYS A 144 -10.54 -19.49 -13.07
CA LYS A 144 -9.91 -18.91 -14.28
C LYS A 144 -10.53 -17.58 -14.69
N VAL A 145 -11.85 -17.44 -14.55
CA VAL A 145 -12.53 -16.16 -14.77
C VAL A 145 -12.03 -15.12 -13.78
N ALA A 146 -12.02 -15.44 -12.48
CA ALA A 146 -11.51 -14.53 -11.45
C ALA A 146 -10.06 -14.12 -11.70
N GLU A 147 -9.18 -15.06 -12.04
CA GLU A 147 -7.79 -14.81 -12.39
C GLU A 147 -7.67 -13.87 -13.61
N SER A 148 -8.39 -14.15 -14.70
CA SER A 148 -8.37 -13.30 -15.90
C SER A 148 -8.89 -11.89 -15.65
N VAL A 149 -9.91 -11.74 -14.79
CA VAL A 149 -10.45 -10.44 -14.39
C VAL A 149 -9.43 -9.66 -13.59
N VAL A 150 -8.78 -10.29 -12.59
CA VAL A 150 -7.75 -9.64 -11.78
C VAL A 150 -6.59 -9.17 -12.66
N VAL A 151 -6.05 -10.06 -13.51
CA VAL A 151 -4.94 -9.71 -14.41
C VAL A 151 -5.35 -8.60 -15.40
N GLY A 152 -6.55 -8.68 -15.98
CA GLY A 152 -7.06 -7.67 -16.91
C GLY A 152 -7.27 -6.31 -16.28
N VAL A 153 -7.91 -6.25 -15.10
CA VAL A 153 -8.14 -4.99 -14.37
C VAL A 153 -6.82 -4.39 -13.90
N SER A 154 -5.88 -5.20 -13.40
CA SER A 154 -4.55 -4.72 -13.01
C SER A 154 -3.80 -4.13 -14.21
N ALA A 155 -3.79 -4.81 -15.36
CA ALA A 155 -3.16 -4.30 -16.57
C ALA A 155 -3.83 -3.02 -17.10
N GLY A 156 -5.17 -2.95 -17.05
CA GLY A 156 -5.94 -1.77 -17.43
C GLY A 156 -5.68 -0.58 -16.51
N TYR A 157 -5.64 -0.79 -15.20
CA TYR A 157 -5.31 0.26 -14.23
C TYR A 157 -3.92 0.84 -14.50
N TRP A 158 -2.91 -0.03 -14.65
CA TRP A 158 -1.55 0.41 -14.97
C TRP A 158 -1.45 1.16 -16.30
N MET A 159 -2.26 0.79 -17.30
CA MET A 159 -2.33 1.51 -18.57
C MET A 159 -2.91 2.92 -18.39
N VAL A 160 -4.00 3.06 -17.63
CA VAL A 160 -4.64 4.36 -17.37
C VAL A 160 -3.72 5.26 -16.57
N VAL A 161 -3.14 4.74 -15.47
CA VAL A 161 -2.16 5.45 -14.64
C VAL A 161 -0.95 5.86 -15.48
N GLY A 162 -0.34 4.94 -16.23
CA GLY A 162 0.80 5.27 -17.09
C GLY A 162 0.45 6.32 -18.17
N PHE A 163 -0.77 6.28 -18.70
CA PHE A 163 -1.21 7.27 -19.67
C PHE A 163 -1.34 8.66 -19.04
N TRP A 164 -2.06 8.79 -17.94
CA TRP A 164 -2.34 10.09 -17.31
C TRP A 164 -1.19 10.65 -16.49
N ASP A 165 -0.42 9.81 -15.80
CA ASP A 165 0.66 10.27 -14.91
C ASP A 165 2.01 10.37 -15.63
N MET A 166 2.20 9.62 -16.72
CA MET A 166 3.48 9.57 -17.43
C MET A 166 3.39 10.15 -18.84
N ILE A 167 2.52 9.62 -19.70
CA ILE A 167 2.47 10.02 -21.12
C ILE A 167 1.98 11.47 -21.26
N VAL A 168 0.85 11.82 -20.63
CA VAL A 168 0.27 13.16 -20.76
C VAL A 168 1.22 14.25 -20.24
N PRO A 169 1.74 14.21 -19.01
CA PRO A 169 2.59 15.29 -18.50
C PRO A 169 4.03 15.23 -19.04
N ASN A 170 4.68 14.05 -19.05
CA ASN A 170 6.13 13.97 -19.35
C ASN A 170 6.45 13.90 -20.84
N LEU A 171 5.54 13.35 -21.66
CA LEU A 171 5.72 13.28 -23.10
C LEU A 171 4.97 14.41 -23.80
N LEU A 172 3.64 14.43 -23.71
CA LEU A 172 2.82 15.40 -24.44
C LEU A 172 2.98 16.82 -23.86
N GLY A 173 3.03 16.96 -22.53
CA GLY A 173 3.20 18.25 -21.86
C GLY A 173 4.52 18.95 -22.18
N LYS A 174 5.58 18.20 -22.51
CA LYS A 174 6.89 18.76 -22.88
C LYS A 174 7.08 18.93 -24.39
N LEU A 175 6.34 18.17 -25.21
CA LEU A 175 6.45 18.20 -26.67
C LEU A 175 5.44 19.17 -27.32
N VAL A 176 4.22 19.25 -26.77
CA VAL A 176 3.13 20.15 -27.22
C VAL A 176 2.44 20.80 -26.01
N PRO A 177 3.16 21.66 -25.25
CA PRO A 177 2.66 22.24 -24.00
C PRO A 177 1.34 23.01 -24.19
N GLY A 178 1.18 23.74 -25.29
CA GLY A 178 -0.03 24.54 -25.54
C GLY A 178 -1.33 23.73 -25.70
N LEU A 179 -1.29 22.55 -26.33
CA LEU A 179 -2.49 21.70 -26.47
C LEU A 179 -2.82 20.96 -25.17
N VAL A 180 -1.79 20.54 -24.43
CA VAL A 180 -1.97 19.82 -23.17
C VAL A 180 -2.47 20.75 -22.08
N GLN A 181 -1.98 21.98 -22.02
CA GLN A 181 -2.49 22.99 -21.10
C GLN A 181 -3.96 23.32 -21.36
N ALA A 182 -4.34 23.46 -22.64
CA ALA A 182 -5.72 23.78 -23.01
C ALA A 182 -6.73 22.64 -22.78
N THR A 183 -6.28 21.38 -22.81
CA THR A 183 -7.20 20.23 -22.86
C THR A 183 -7.11 19.31 -21.64
N PHE A 184 -5.94 19.15 -21.04
CA PHE A 184 -5.68 18.07 -20.06
C PHE A 184 -5.12 18.58 -18.73
N LEU A 185 -4.27 19.61 -18.72
CA LEU A 185 -3.54 20.08 -17.53
C LEU A 185 -3.41 21.62 -17.52
N PRO A 186 -4.45 22.36 -17.09
CA PRO A 186 -4.46 23.83 -17.12
C PRO A 186 -3.35 24.49 -16.26
N GLY A 187 -2.76 23.75 -15.30
CA GLY A 187 -1.70 24.22 -14.42
C GLY A 187 -0.25 24.07 -14.95
N LEU A 188 -0.05 23.72 -16.22
CA LEU A 188 1.29 23.64 -16.81
C LEU A 188 1.91 25.05 -16.91
N THR A 189 2.96 25.32 -16.14
CA THR A 189 3.63 26.63 -16.06
C THR A 189 4.78 26.82 -17.04
N GLN A 190 5.37 25.73 -17.55
CA GLN A 190 6.45 25.78 -18.53
C GLN A 190 5.91 25.47 -19.93
N LEU A 191 5.93 26.50 -20.79
CA LEU A 191 5.40 26.47 -22.15
C LEU A 191 6.47 26.26 -23.23
N ASP A 192 7.73 26.06 -22.85
CA ASP A 192 8.83 25.87 -23.79
C ASP A 192 8.88 24.43 -24.32
N PRO A 193 8.71 24.20 -25.64
CA PRO A 193 8.78 22.86 -26.20
C PRO A 193 10.20 22.29 -26.12
N HIS A 194 10.36 21.18 -25.43
CA HIS A 194 11.65 20.49 -25.30
C HIS A 194 11.76 19.37 -26.33
N TRP A 195 12.38 19.65 -27.48
CA TRP A 195 12.44 18.71 -28.61
C TRP A 195 13.27 17.45 -28.33
N GLY A 196 14.08 17.43 -27.27
CA GLY A 196 14.78 16.22 -26.80
C GLY A 196 13.85 15.07 -26.42
N TYR A 197 12.58 15.34 -26.10
CA TYR A 197 11.57 14.32 -25.80
C TYR A 197 11.03 13.58 -27.03
N LEU A 198 11.46 13.97 -28.24
CA LEU A 198 11.15 13.24 -29.47
C LEU A 198 11.76 11.83 -29.47
N ILE A 199 12.90 11.64 -28.80
CA ILE A 199 13.53 10.32 -28.64
C ILE A 199 12.61 9.38 -27.83
N PRO A 200 12.16 9.73 -26.61
CA PRO A 200 11.11 8.99 -25.90
C PRO A 200 9.83 8.78 -26.72
N ALA A 201 9.38 9.76 -27.50
CA ALA A 201 8.20 9.62 -28.36
C ALA A 201 8.40 8.53 -29.41
N ALA A 202 9.56 8.53 -30.09
CA ALA A 202 9.92 7.50 -31.05
C ALA A 202 9.94 6.11 -30.40
N PHE A 203 10.56 5.97 -29.23
CA PHE A 203 10.56 4.72 -28.47
C PHE A 203 9.15 4.27 -28.04
N GLY A 204 8.27 5.21 -27.70
CA GLY A 204 6.85 4.94 -27.43
C GLY A 204 6.10 4.39 -28.65
N ILE A 205 6.30 4.99 -29.83
CA ILE A 205 5.72 4.51 -31.09
C ILE A 205 6.27 3.12 -31.44
N LEU A 206 7.58 2.90 -31.25
CA LEU A 206 8.21 1.59 -31.45
C LEU A 206 7.62 0.51 -30.54
N LEU A 207 7.16 0.88 -29.34
CA LEU A 207 6.48 -0.05 -28.43
C LEU A 207 5.10 -0.43 -28.98
N LEU A 208 4.36 0.50 -29.59
CA LEU A 208 3.06 0.22 -30.21
C LEU A 208 3.14 -0.80 -31.36
N MET A 209 4.30 -0.89 -32.05
CA MET A 209 4.55 -1.91 -33.08
C MET A 209 4.48 -3.35 -32.53
N ARG A 210 4.48 -3.53 -31.21
CA ARG A 210 4.26 -4.84 -30.56
C ARG A 210 2.83 -5.37 -30.74
N LEU A 211 1.84 -4.50 -30.98
CA LEU A 211 0.47 -4.91 -31.30
C LEU A 211 0.37 -5.52 -32.71
N SER A 212 1.39 -5.31 -33.56
CA SER A 212 1.47 -5.87 -34.90
C SER A 212 2.42 -7.07 -34.95
N PRO A 213 2.01 -8.22 -35.51
CA PRO A 213 2.85 -9.41 -35.61
C PRO A 213 4.09 -9.21 -36.51
N LYS A 214 4.10 -8.18 -37.38
CA LYS A 214 5.21 -7.92 -38.32
C LYS A 214 6.25 -6.93 -37.80
N GLY A 215 5.94 -6.16 -36.75
CA GLY A 215 6.78 -5.09 -36.22
C GLY A 215 7.52 -5.43 -34.92
N GLN A 216 7.37 -6.65 -34.41
CA GLN A 216 7.83 -7.02 -33.06
C GLN A 216 9.34 -6.81 -32.84
N SER A 217 10.18 -7.01 -33.86
CA SER A 217 11.63 -6.82 -33.73
C SER A 217 12.02 -5.38 -33.42
N LEU A 218 11.22 -4.38 -33.84
CA LEU A 218 11.53 -2.98 -33.59
C LEU A 218 11.20 -2.59 -32.14
N SER A 219 10.19 -3.24 -31.54
CA SER A 219 9.82 -3.06 -30.13
C SER A 219 10.87 -3.60 -29.14
N LEU A 220 11.75 -4.52 -29.59
CA LEU A 220 12.84 -5.08 -28.76
C LEU A 220 13.87 -4.01 -28.36
N TRP A 221 14.11 -3.01 -29.21
CA TRP A 221 15.00 -1.90 -28.89
C TRP A 221 14.47 -1.07 -27.73
N THR A 222 13.16 -0.76 -27.75
CA THR A 222 12.50 -0.09 -26.62
C THR A 222 12.55 -0.94 -25.35
N LEU A 223 12.32 -2.26 -25.46
CA LEU A 223 12.37 -3.16 -24.30
C LEU A 223 13.78 -3.25 -23.72
N ALA A 224 14.81 -3.35 -24.56
CA ALA A 224 16.20 -3.36 -24.14
C ALA A 224 16.57 -2.06 -23.41
N PHE A 225 16.12 -0.92 -23.90
CA PHE A 225 16.29 0.36 -23.23
C PHE A 225 15.59 0.37 -21.85
N ILE A 226 14.30 -0.01 -21.78
CA ILE A 226 13.54 -0.05 -20.52
C ILE A 226 14.22 -0.97 -19.49
N VAL A 227 14.59 -2.20 -19.89
CA VAL A 227 15.24 -3.17 -19.00
C VAL A 227 16.62 -2.67 -18.57
N GLY A 228 17.42 -2.12 -19.49
CA GLY A 228 18.73 -1.57 -19.20
C GLY A 228 18.67 -0.41 -18.22
N THR A 229 17.79 0.57 -18.45
CA THR A 229 17.61 1.71 -17.55
C THR A 229 17.06 1.27 -16.20
N THR A 230 16.08 0.36 -16.16
CA THR A 230 15.53 -0.15 -14.89
C THR A 230 16.59 -0.90 -14.09
N ALA A 231 17.41 -1.74 -14.74
CA ALA A 231 18.50 -2.45 -14.10
C ALA A 231 19.57 -1.49 -13.57
N ALA A 232 19.93 -0.45 -14.34
CA ALA A 232 20.89 0.57 -13.91
C ALA A 232 20.39 1.35 -12.68
N ILE A 233 19.14 1.83 -12.70
CA ILE A 233 18.53 2.55 -11.56
C ILE A 233 18.48 1.64 -10.34
N ARG A 234 18.05 0.39 -10.50
CA ARG A 234 18.02 -0.58 -9.39
C ARG A 234 19.41 -0.86 -8.85
N MET A 235 20.41 -1.04 -9.71
CA MET A 235 21.79 -1.29 -9.31
C MET A 235 22.34 -0.12 -8.49
N VAL A 236 22.17 1.12 -8.96
CA VAL A 236 22.60 2.31 -8.22
C VAL A 236 21.85 2.42 -6.89
N GLY A 237 20.52 2.24 -6.88
CA GLY A 237 19.72 2.26 -5.65
C GLY A 237 20.13 1.18 -4.64
N TYR A 238 20.48 -0.02 -5.09
CA TYR A 238 20.99 -1.08 -4.21
C TYR A 238 22.39 -0.77 -3.66
N ILE A 239 23.26 -0.15 -4.46
CA ILE A 239 24.61 0.25 -4.01
C ILE A 239 24.50 1.39 -2.98
N GLU A 240 23.75 2.44 -3.32
CA GLU A 240 23.64 3.64 -2.48
C GLU A 240 22.80 3.40 -1.22
N GLY A 241 21.69 2.68 -1.34
CA GLY A 241 20.80 2.40 -0.23
C GLY A 241 21.32 1.23 0.62
N ASP A 242 21.28 0.03 0.08
CA ASP A 242 21.46 -1.19 0.88
C ASP A 242 22.93 -1.48 1.18
N PHE A 243 23.80 -1.40 0.17
CA PHE A 243 25.21 -1.76 0.34
C PHE A 243 25.96 -0.75 1.19
N LEU A 244 25.86 0.55 0.89
CA LEU A 244 26.49 1.58 1.71
C LEU A 244 25.92 1.63 3.13
N SER A 245 24.62 1.44 3.33
CA SER A 245 24.02 1.36 4.67
C SER A 245 24.57 0.18 5.47
N GLN A 246 24.71 -0.99 4.84
CA GLN A 246 25.30 -2.17 5.47
C GLN A 246 26.77 -1.95 5.85
N VAL A 247 27.57 -1.32 4.99
CA VAL A 247 28.97 -0.97 5.30
C VAL A 247 29.02 0.05 6.44
N ASN A 248 28.22 1.11 6.37
CA ASN A 248 28.16 2.13 7.42
C ASN A 248 27.80 1.52 8.79
N ALA A 249 26.81 0.60 8.83
CA ALA A 249 26.42 -0.11 10.04
C ALA A 249 27.57 -0.93 10.67
N THR A 250 28.56 -1.37 9.88
CA THR A 250 29.74 -2.09 10.39
C THR A 250 30.89 -1.18 10.85
N VAL A 251 30.88 0.10 10.46
CA VAL A 251 31.94 1.07 10.81
C VAL A 251 31.61 1.81 12.13
N VAL A 252 30.39 1.68 12.65
CA VAL A 252 29.98 2.32 13.91
C VAL A 252 30.81 1.79 15.10
N PRO A 253 31.26 2.66 16.02
CA PRO A 253 32.03 2.24 17.19
C PRO A 253 31.29 1.22 18.05
N ILE A 254 32.05 0.29 18.63
CA ILE A 254 31.54 -0.82 19.47
C ILE A 254 30.85 -0.28 20.72
N TYR A 255 31.34 0.84 21.26
CA TYR A 255 30.74 1.52 22.40
C TYR A 255 29.93 2.72 21.88
N GLN A 256 28.61 2.68 22.10
CA GLN A 256 27.66 3.72 21.68
C GLN A 256 26.99 4.32 22.89
N GLU A 257 27.35 5.55 23.25
CA GLU A 257 26.65 6.30 24.27
C GLU A 257 25.35 6.86 23.66
N ILE A 258 24.21 6.29 24.07
CA ILE A 258 22.91 6.82 23.68
C ILE A 258 22.53 7.90 24.69
N GLN A 259 22.65 9.14 24.26
CA GLN A 259 22.15 10.31 24.99
C GLN A 259 20.65 10.47 24.68
N ASN A 260 19.81 10.65 25.70
CA ASN A 260 18.40 10.99 25.49
C ASN A 260 18.26 12.48 25.14
N ALA A 261 17.06 12.89 24.71
CA ALA A 261 16.73 14.29 24.43
C ALA A 261 17.05 15.26 25.58
N ASP A 262 17.13 14.77 26.82
CA ASP A 262 17.47 15.53 28.04
C ASP A 262 18.99 15.53 28.37
N GLY A 263 19.86 15.07 27.47
CA GLY A 263 21.33 15.03 27.69
C GLY A 263 21.81 14.02 28.74
N THR A 264 20.92 13.25 29.35
CA THR A 264 21.25 12.17 30.27
C THR A 264 21.58 10.88 29.51
N VAL A 265 22.62 10.17 29.94
CA VAL A 265 22.99 8.86 29.37
C VAL A 265 22.21 7.77 30.11
N ASN A 266 21.27 7.13 29.42
CA ASN A 266 20.62 5.93 29.94
C ASN A 266 21.61 4.76 29.84
N GLY A 267 22.19 4.34 30.97
CA GLY A 267 23.14 3.22 30.99
C GLY A 267 22.59 1.91 30.40
N TYR A 268 21.27 1.68 30.52
CA TYR A 268 20.60 0.53 29.93
C TYR A 268 20.55 0.55 28.40
N SER A 269 20.25 1.71 27.77
CA SER A 269 20.17 1.80 26.31
C SER A 269 21.57 1.74 25.67
N THR A 270 22.55 2.42 26.27
CA THR A 270 23.97 2.39 25.89
C THR A 270 24.53 0.97 25.91
N PHE A 271 24.22 0.18 26.95
CA PHE A 271 24.66 -1.22 27.03
C PHE A 271 24.09 -2.07 25.89
N TRP A 272 22.77 -2.01 25.66
CA TRP A 272 22.13 -2.81 24.61
C TRP A 272 22.57 -2.39 23.19
N ALA A 273 22.83 -1.11 22.96
CA ALA A 273 23.39 -0.61 21.71
C ALA A 273 24.79 -1.17 21.44
N SER A 274 25.63 -1.18 22.47
CA SER A 274 26.99 -1.73 22.39
C SER A 274 26.98 -3.25 22.16
N VAL A 275 26.07 -3.98 22.81
CA VAL A 275 25.86 -5.42 22.59
C VAL A 275 25.40 -5.71 21.17
N ARG A 276 24.48 -4.91 20.62
CA ARG A 276 24.04 -5.02 19.21
C ARG A 276 25.23 -4.87 18.27
N GLN A 277 26.05 -3.84 18.45
CA GLN A 277 27.20 -3.58 17.57
C GLN A 277 28.27 -4.66 17.70
N LEU A 278 28.54 -5.14 18.91
CA LEU A 278 29.45 -6.26 19.15
C LEU A 278 28.95 -7.54 18.47
N THR A 279 27.66 -7.84 18.58
CA THR A 279 27.04 -9.00 17.93
C THR A 279 27.14 -8.90 16.40
N LEU A 280 26.92 -7.70 15.85
CA LEU A 280 27.10 -7.43 14.41
C LEU A 280 28.54 -7.68 13.98
N LEU A 281 29.53 -7.14 14.70
CA LEU A 281 30.95 -7.32 14.40
C LEU A 281 31.33 -8.80 14.40
N ILE A 282 30.98 -9.53 15.48
CA ILE A 282 31.27 -10.96 15.61
C ILE A 282 30.58 -11.76 14.50
N GLY A 283 29.30 -11.45 14.22
CA GLY A 283 28.53 -12.11 13.16
C GLY A 283 29.15 -11.90 11.77
N VAL A 284 29.53 -10.66 11.42
CA VAL A 284 30.15 -10.34 10.14
C VAL A 284 31.51 -11.03 10.00
N LEU A 285 32.38 -10.95 11.01
CA LEU A 285 33.69 -11.63 10.97
C LEU A 285 33.55 -13.15 10.85
N ALA A 286 32.59 -13.75 11.57
CA ALA A 286 32.35 -15.19 11.50
C ALA A 286 31.78 -15.63 10.14
N CYS A 287 30.86 -14.86 9.56
CA CYS A 287 30.32 -15.11 8.22
C CYS A 287 31.38 -14.94 7.13
N LEU A 288 32.22 -13.89 7.21
CA LEU A 288 33.35 -13.72 6.29
C LEU A 288 34.33 -14.88 6.39
N THR A 289 34.65 -15.34 7.61
CA THR A 289 35.52 -16.51 7.83
C THR A 289 34.92 -17.78 7.23
N TYR A 290 33.60 -17.94 7.27
CA TYR A 290 32.92 -19.07 6.62
C TYR A 290 33.03 -19.03 5.09
N PHE A 291 32.81 -17.87 4.46
CA PHE A 291 32.91 -17.71 3.00
C PHE A 291 34.35 -17.58 2.48
N PHE A 292 35.32 -17.43 3.37
CA PHE A 292 36.73 -17.36 2.99
C PHE A 292 37.26 -18.75 2.63
N PHE A 293 37.17 -19.10 1.34
CA PHE A 293 37.60 -20.40 0.82
C PHE A 293 39.12 -20.58 0.76
N SER A 294 39.90 -19.52 0.94
CA SER A 294 41.36 -19.55 0.81
C SER A 294 42.11 -20.10 2.03
N VAL A 295 41.42 -20.39 3.15
CA VAL A 295 42.00 -20.97 4.37
C VAL A 295 41.31 -22.28 4.68
N GLU A 296 42.10 -23.33 4.96
CA GLU A 296 41.55 -24.60 5.41
C GLU A 296 40.84 -24.42 6.76
N HIS A 297 39.55 -24.77 6.83
CA HIS A 297 38.71 -24.66 8.04
C HIS A 297 39.05 -25.68 9.16
N LYS A 298 40.33 -25.80 9.53
CA LYS A 298 40.81 -26.68 10.61
C LYS A 298 41.05 -25.90 11.91
N GLY A 299 40.81 -26.53 13.07
CA GLY A 299 41.10 -25.96 14.39
C GLY A 299 40.18 -24.80 14.80
N ALA A 300 40.75 -23.69 15.29
CA ALA A 300 40.01 -22.53 15.80
C ALA A 300 39.21 -21.80 14.70
N VAL A 301 39.77 -21.68 13.49
CA VAL A 301 39.11 -21.08 12.32
C VAL A 301 37.86 -21.85 11.93
N GLY A 302 37.89 -23.19 12.03
CA GLY A 302 36.71 -24.04 11.80
C GLY A 302 35.58 -23.83 12.82
N LYS A 303 35.90 -23.51 14.08
CA LYS A 303 34.89 -23.18 15.10
C LYS A 303 34.23 -21.83 14.84
N VAL A 304 35.02 -20.82 14.46
CA VAL A 304 34.52 -19.49 14.09
C VAL A 304 33.64 -19.57 12.83
N ALA A 305 34.06 -20.34 11.82
CA ALA A 305 33.25 -20.59 10.64
C ALA A 305 31.93 -21.32 10.97
N LYS A 306 31.94 -22.28 11.90
CA LYS A 306 30.71 -22.96 12.36
C LYS A 306 29.74 -22.00 13.06
N LEU A 307 30.25 -21.01 13.78
CA LEU A 307 29.44 -19.92 14.33
C LEU A 307 28.85 -19.08 13.19
N GLY A 308 29.62 -18.75 12.15
CA GLY A 308 29.12 -18.09 10.94
C GLY A 308 27.98 -18.86 10.25
N ILE A 309 28.08 -20.19 10.17
CA ILE A 309 26.99 -21.06 9.65
C ILE A 309 25.72 -20.90 10.48
N TRP A 310 25.84 -20.87 11.81
CA TRP A 310 24.69 -20.66 12.70
C TRP A 310 24.04 -19.30 12.46
N PHE A 311 24.84 -18.23 12.35
CA PHE A 311 24.33 -16.91 12.01
C PHE A 311 23.59 -16.91 10.67
N LEU A 312 24.15 -17.54 9.63
CA LEU A 312 23.50 -17.68 8.31
C LEU A 312 22.20 -18.49 8.37
N MET A 313 22.18 -19.60 9.09
CA MET A 313 20.95 -20.41 9.22
C MET A 313 19.85 -19.65 9.95
N ILE A 314 20.18 -18.87 10.97
CA ILE A 314 19.20 -18.04 11.69
C ILE A 314 18.66 -16.92 10.79
N THR A 315 19.54 -16.19 10.10
CA THR A 315 19.10 -15.06 9.24
C THR A 315 18.32 -15.53 8.03
N PHE A 316 18.77 -16.59 7.34
CA PHE A 316 18.00 -17.20 6.26
C PHE A 316 16.70 -17.82 6.77
N GLY A 317 16.72 -18.49 7.93
CA GLY A 317 15.52 -19.03 8.58
C GLY A 317 14.49 -17.94 8.88
N ALA A 318 14.92 -16.79 9.41
CA ALA A 318 14.07 -15.63 9.63
C ALA A 318 13.51 -15.08 8.32
N ALA A 319 14.34 -14.93 7.28
CA ALA A 319 13.90 -14.46 5.97
C ALA A 319 12.84 -15.40 5.35
N PHE A 320 13.04 -16.72 5.40
CA PHE A 320 12.02 -17.68 4.97
C PHE A 320 10.75 -17.58 5.84
N GLY A 321 10.90 -17.46 7.16
CA GLY A 321 9.79 -17.29 8.10
C GLY A 321 8.93 -16.07 7.81
N PHE A 322 9.54 -14.92 7.49
CA PHE A 322 8.80 -13.70 7.12
C PHE A 322 7.94 -13.90 5.88
N THR A 323 8.43 -14.63 4.87
CA THR A 323 7.64 -14.90 3.66
C THR A 323 6.45 -15.82 3.93
N VAL A 324 6.61 -16.81 4.82
CA VAL A 324 5.53 -17.72 5.23
C VAL A 324 4.50 -16.97 6.06
N MET A 325 4.95 -16.18 7.03
CA MET A 325 4.09 -15.32 7.86
C MET A 325 3.27 -14.38 6.99
N GLY A 326 3.88 -13.72 6.00
CA GLY A 326 3.17 -12.84 5.08
C GLY A 326 2.04 -13.56 4.32
N ARG A 327 2.28 -14.78 3.84
CA ARG A 327 1.26 -15.58 3.14
C ARG A 327 0.12 -16.02 4.06
N ILE A 328 0.43 -16.44 5.29
CA ILE A 328 -0.58 -16.84 6.29
C ILE A 328 -1.38 -15.62 6.75
N ALA A 329 -0.73 -14.47 6.96
CA ALA A 329 -1.40 -13.23 7.32
C ALA A 329 -2.36 -12.76 6.22
N LEU A 330 -1.95 -12.85 4.95
CA LEU A 330 -2.84 -12.57 3.81
C LEU A 330 -4.04 -13.52 3.77
N LEU A 331 -3.83 -14.81 4.03
CA LEU A 331 -4.91 -15.80 4.12
C LEU A 331 -5.88 -15.46 5.26
N ALA A 332 -5.35 -15.17 6.45
CA ALA A 332 -6.13 -14.78 7.62
C ALA A 332 -6.95 -13.52 7.35
N ALA A 333 -6.35 -12.49 6.74
CA ALA A 333 -7.06 -11.27 6.34
C ALA A 333 -8.23 -11.55 5.38
N ARG A 334 -8.11 -12.55 4.49
CA ARG A 334 -9.24 -12.94 3.61
C ARG A 334 -10.33 -13.71 4.37
N PHE A 335 -9.99 -14.51 5.38
CA PHE A 335 -10.98 -15.11 6.26
C PHE A 335 -11.68 -14.09 7.15
N GLU A 336 -10.94 -13.14 7.72
CA GLU A 336 -11.50 -12.00 8.47
C GLU A 336 -12.48 -11.22 7.61
N PHE A 337 -12.11 -10.87 6.37
CA PHE A 337 -13.02 -10.22 5.43
C PHE A 337 -14.31 -11.04 5.18
N LEU A 338 -14.20 -12.35 4.95
CA LEU A 338 -15.38 -13.20 4.72
C LEU A 338 -16.27 -13.33 5.97
N PHE A 339 -15.68 -13.54 7.14
CA PHE A 339 -16.44 -13.80 8.38
C PHE A 339 -16.91 -12.54 9.07
N ILE A 340 -16.11 -11.48 9.08
CA ILE A 340 -16.42 -10.21 9.73
C ILE A 340 -17.16 -9.32 8.74
N ASP A 341 -16.60 -8.93 7.61
CA ASP A 341 -17.23 -7.92 6.75
C ASP A 341 -18.44 -8.45 5.97
N TRP A 342 -18.38 -9.68 5.46
CA TRP A 342 -19.43 -10.24 4.60
C TRP A 342 -20.49 -11.07 5.35
N LEU A 343 -20.12 -12.15 6.05
CA LEU A 343 -21.07 -13.05 6.74
C LEU A 343 -21.59 -12.50 8.07
N TRP A 344 -20.86 -11.56 8.68
CA TRP A 344 -21.16 -11.04 10.02
C TRP A 344 -21.30 -12.16 11.06
N LEU A 345 -20.38 -13.13 11.00
CA LEU A 345 -20.32 -14.28 11.91
C LEU A 345 -19.59 -13.92 13.21
N ILE A 346 -18.65 -12.97 13.13
CA ILE A 346 -17.84 -12.47 14.23
C ILE A 346 -17.96 -10.95 14.23
N ASP A 347 -18.24 -10.37 15.39
CA ASP A 347 -18.28 -8.92 15.60
C ASP A 347 -17.35 -8.54 16.77
N PRO A 348 -16.06 -8.26 16.48
CA PRO A 348 -15.11 -7.90 17.51
C PRO A 348 -15.26 -6.43 17.98
N ALA A 349 -15.90 -5.57 17.18
CA ALA A 349 -16.02 -4.13 17.46
C ALA A 349 -17.35 -3.77 18.16
N GLY A 350 -18.34 -4.67 18.17
CA GLY A 350 -19.67 -4.39 18.73
C GLY A 350 -20.47 -3.40 17.88
N ASP A 351 -20.11 -3.29 16.59
CA ASP A 351 -20.68 -2.36 15.62
C ASP A 351 -22.07 -2.80 15.13
N ARG A 352 -22.51 -4.00 15.52
CA ARG A 352 -23.73 -4.63 15.02
C ARG A 352 -24.61 -5.10 16.17
N VAL A 353 -25.92 -5.04 15.94
CA VAL A 353 -26.92 -5.65 16.84
C VAL A 353 -26.91 -7.16 16.58
N VAL A 354 -25.84 -7.84 16.97
CA VAL A 354 -25.81 -9.30 16.90
C VAL A 354 -26.71 -9.80 18.01
N ALA A 355 -27.84 -10.41 17.67
CA ALA A 355 -28.48 -11.36 18.57
C ALA A 355 -27.42 -12.43 18.87
N SER A 356 -26.73 -12.27 20.00
CA SER A 356 -25.52 -13.02 20.33
C SER A 356 -25.77 -14.50 20.14
N THR A 357 -24.75 -15.21 19.66
CA THR A 357 -24.71 -16.67 19.50
C THR A 357 -25.13 -17.44 20.77
N ALA A 358 -25.24 -16.77 21.93
CA ALA A 358 -25.83 -17.30 23.15
C ALA A 358 -27.33 -17.67 23.02
N MET A 359 -28.10 -17.06 22.10
CA MET A 359 -29.48 -17.51 21.82
C MET A 359 -29.55 -18.77 20.95
N LEU A 360 -28.46 -19.15 20.25
CA LEU A 360 -28.43 -20.32 19.36
C LEU A 360 -28.18 -21.66 20.09
N MET A 361 -27.82 -21.66 21.37
CA MET A 361 -27.64 -22.88 22.19
C MET A 361 -28.68 -23.02 23.31
N GLY A 362 -29.75 -22.22 23.29
CA GLY A 362 -30.77 -22.16 24.35
C GLY A 362 -32.21 -22.30 23.89
N GLY A 363 -32.46 -22.92 22.72
CA GLY A 363 -33.80 -23.17 22.17
C GLY A 363 -34.00 -24.61 21.78
#